data_AF-A0A7Z9VPK2-F1
#
_entry.id   AF-A0A7Z9VPK2-F1
#
_cell.length_a   1.000
_cell.length_b   1.000
_cell.length_c   1.000
_cell.angle_alpha   90.00
_cell.angle_beta   90.00
_cell.angle_gamma   90.00
#
_symmetry.space_group_name_H-M   'P 1'
#
loop_
_entity.id
_entity.type
_entity.pdbx_description
1 polymer ?
#
loop_
_entity_poly.entity_id
_entity_poly.type
_entity_poly.pdbx_seq_one_letter_code
_entity_poly.pdbx_strand_id
1 'polypeptide(L)'
;FLGQSGVGKSSLINELIPNLNLRVNEISTKSKLGKHTTTNTTLYHIPSGGDLIDSPGIREFQLDDLSNKEILSGFREFKPFIGACKFRNCAHINEPNCAIKEAVESGKIHHKRYENYLQLISA
;
A
#
# COMPACT_ATOMS: atom_id res chain seq x y z
N PHE A 1 -2.00 -11.69 -5.95
CA PHE A 1 -1.73 -10.81 -4.80
C PHE A 1 -0.61 -9.83 -5.11
N LEU A 2 -0.55 -8.71 -4.36
CA LEU A 2 0.54 -7.74 -4.38
C LEU A 2 1.23 -7.71 -3.01
N GLY A 3 2.52 -7.40 -2.98
CA GLY A 3 3.28 -7.25 -1.72
C GLY A 3 4.76 -7.57 -1.89
N GLN A 4 5.55 -7.27 -0.86
CA GLN A 4 7.00 -7.51 -0.86
C GLN A 4 7.34 -9.00 -0.99
N SER A 5 8.59 -9.30 -1.35
CA SER A 5 9.06 -10.69 -1.39
C SER A 5 9.11 -11.29 0.01
N GLY A 6 8.65 -12.53 0.16
CA GLY A 6 8.69 -13.24 1.45
C GLY A 6 7.51 -12.99 2.39
N VAL A 7 6.51 -12.20 2.00
CA VAL A 7 5.30 -11.93 2.83
C VAL A 7 4.27 -13.07 2.84
N GLY A 8 4.56 -14.21 2.19
CA GLY A 8 3.67 -15.39 2.18
C GLY A 8 2.66 -15.47 1.03
N LYS A 9 2.82 -14.71 -0.06
CA LYS A 9 1.90 -14.73 -1.23
C LYS A 9 1.68 -16.15 -1.78
N SER A 10 2.75 -16.89 -2.07
CA SER A 10 2.67 -18.24 -2.64
C SER A 10 2.03 -19.24 -1.69
N SER A 11 2.28 -19.11 -0.37
CA SER A 11 1.63 -19.94 0.65
C SER A 11 0.12 -19.72 0.68
N LEU A 12 -0.33 -18.46 0.65
CA LEU A 12 -1.76 -18.14 0.60
C LEU A 12 -2.44 -18.66 -0.67
N ILE A 13 -1.75 -18.64 -1.81
CA ILE A 13 -2.31 -19.15 -3.06
C ILE A 13 -2.49 -20.68 -3.02
N ASN A 14 -1.54 -21.42 -2.42
CA ASN A 14 -1.66 -22.87 -2.27
C ASN A 14 -2.85 -23.28 -1.39
N GLU A 15 -3.19 -22.50 -0.36
CA GLU A 15 -4.38 -22.73 0.45
C GLU A 15 -5.68 -22.42 -0.31
N LEU A 16 -5.67 -21.40 -1.17
CA LEU A 16 -6.85 -20.99 -1.95
C LEU A 16 -7.13 -21.88 -3.16
N ILE A 17 -6.09 -22.46 -3.76
CA ILE A 17 -6.20 -23.30 -4.97
C ILE A 17 -5.58 -24.66 -4.67
N PRO A 18 -6.38 -25.62 -4.20
CA PRO A 18 -5.92 -26.97 -3.91
C PRO A 18 -5.20 -27.58 -5.12
N ASN A 19 -4.10 -28.28 -4.88
CA ASN A 19 -3.27 -28.95 -5.89
C ASN A 19 -2.42 -28.07 -6.81
N LEU A 20 -2.43 -26.74 -6.65
CA LEU A 20 -1.56 -25.87 -7.44
C LEU A 20 -0.06 -26.09 -7.14
N ASN A 21 0.26 -26.53 -5.91
CA ASN A 21 1.60 -26.92 -5.45
C ASN A 21 2.71 -25.92 -5.86
N LEU A 22 2.44 -24.62 -5.75
CA LEU A 22 3.44 -23.60 -6.03
C LEU A 22 4.64 -23.82 -5.13
N ARG A 23 5.85 -23.68 -5.70
CA ARG A 23 7.08 -23.71 -4.92
C ARG A 23 7.01 -22.61 -3.85
N VAL A 24 7.18 -23.00 -2.60
CA VAL A 24 7.35 -22.07 -1.47
C VAL A 24 8.78 -22.27 -0.97
N ASN A 25 9.68 -21.35 -1.29
CA ASN A 25 11.05 -21.40 -0.78
C ASN A 25 11.14 -20.68 0.58
N GLU A 26 12.03 -21.17 1.45
CA GLU A 26 12.36 -20.47 2.70
C GLU A 26 13.00 -19.09 2.44
N ILE A 27 12.80 -18.17 3.38
CA ILE A 27 13.39 -16.82 3.33
C ILE A 27 14.92 -16.97 3.39
N SER A 28 15.64 -16.26 2.50
CA SER A 28 17.10 -16.28 2.47
C SER A 28 17.68 -15.84 3.82
N THR A 29 18.37 -16.76 4.51
CA THR A 29 19.04 -16.53 5.80
C THR A 29 20.17 -15.49 5.72
N LYS A 30 20.72 -15.25 4.52
CA LYS A 30 21.88 -14.37 4.29
C LYS A 30 21.51 -12.90 4.06
N SER A 31 20.31 -12.63 3.54
CA SER A 31 19.90 -11.27 3.14
C SER A 31 18.69 -10.73 3.91
N LYS A 32 18.00 -11.56 4.72
CA LYS A 32 16.69 -11.25 5.34
C LYS A 32 15.61 -10.80 4.34
N LEU A 33 15.85 -10.98 3.04
CA LEU A 33 14.95 -10.63 1.94
C LEU A 33 14.41 -11.93 1.33
N GLY A 34 13.10 -11.98 1.07
CA GLY A 34 12.48 -13.13 0.41
C GLY A 34 13.12 -13.39 -0.96
N LYS A 35 13.47 -14.64 -1.23
CA LYS A 35 13.92 -15.06 -2.56
C LYS A 35 12.68 -15.17 -3.44
N HIS A 36 12.63 -14.38 -4.52
CA HIS A 36 11.50 -14.40 -5.45
C HIS A 36 11.28 -15.83 -5.96
N THR A 37 10.15 -16.44 -5.60
CA THR A 37 9.80 -17.77 -6.12
C THR A 37 8.86 -17.65 -7.33
N THR A 38 8.06 -16.57 -7.39
CA THR A 38 7.29 -16.17 -8.57
C THR A 38 8.08 -15.11 -9.37
N THR A 39 8.50 -15.42 -10.60
CA THR A 39 9.24 -14.51 -11.49
C THR A 39 8.35 -13.82 -12.53
N ASN A 40 7.14 -14.34 -12.76
CA ASN A 40 6.20 -13.85 -13.76
C ASN A 40 4.84 -13.51 -13.13
N THR A 41 4.17 -12.49 -13.65
CA THR A 41 2.76 -12.26 -13.34
C THR A 41 1.95 -13.43 -13.89
N THR A 42 1.20 -14.12 -13.01
CA THR A 42 0.48 -15.36 -13.34
C THR A 42 -0.99 -15.24 -12.97
N LEU A 43 -1.87 -15.62 -13.88
CA LEU A 43 -3.31 -15.75 -13.66
C LEU A 43 -3.63 -17.18 -13.24
N TYR A 44 -4.40 -17.33 -12.16
CA TYR A 44 -4.94 -18.60 -11.69
C TYR A 44 -6.46 -18.53 -11.61
N HIS A 45 -7.13 -19.61 -11.96
CA HIS A 45 -8.58 -19.74 -11.81
C HIS A 45 -8.89 -20.43 -10.49
N ILE A 46 -9.73 -19.81 -9.66
CA ILE A 46 -10.10 -20.35 -8.36
C ILE A 46 -11.23 -21.38 -8.57
N PRO A 47 -11.12 -22.60 -8.03
CA PRO A 47 -12.13 -23.64 -8.24
C PRO A 47 -13.55 -23.25 -7.78
N SER A 48 -13.65 -22.43 -6.73
CA SER A 48 -14.93 -21.89 -6.24
C SER A 48 -15.48 -20.73 -7.09
N GLY A 49 -14.77 -20.33 -8.15
CA GLY A 49 -15.10 -19.20 -9.02
C GLY A 49 -14.22 -17.98 -8.78
N GLY A 50 -13.98 -17.23 -9.86
CA GLY A 50 -13.14 -16.03 -9.87
C GLY A 50 -11.68 -16.30 -10.24
N ASP A 51 -10.93 -15.22 -10.39
CA ASP A 51 -9.57 -15.21 -10.90
C ASP A 51 -8.61 -14.55 -9.92
N LEU A 52 -7.39 -15.10 -9.82
CA LEU A 52 -6.32 -14.59 -8.98
C LEU A 52 -5.10 -14.27 -9.85
N ILE A 53 -4.66 -13.02 -9.84
CA ILE A 53 -3.40 -12.61 -10.47
C ILE A 53 -2.32 -12.49 -9.40
N ASP A 54 -1.28 -13.32 -9.44
CA ASP A 54 -0.07 -13.19 -8.62
C ASP A 54 1.02 -12.43 -9.36
N SER A 55 1.67 -11.47 -8.70
CA SER A 55 2.81 -10.76 -9.24
C SER A 55 4.09 -11.12 -8.47
N PRO A 56 5.28 -10.96 -9.08
CA PRO A 56 6.54 -11.00 -8.36
C PRO A 56 6.54 -10.04 -7.16
N GLY A 57 7.37 -10.33 -6.15
CA GLY A 57 7.53 -9.44 -5.02
C GLY A 57 7.99 -8.05 -5.47
N ILE A 58 7.24 -7.01 -5.10
CA ILE A 58 7.65 -5.63 -5.35
C ILE A 58 8.80 -5.33 -4.37
N ARG A 59 9.97 -4.95 -4.88
CA ARG A 59 11.12 -4.53 -4.04
C ARG A 59 11.02 -3.06 -3.67
N GLU A 60 10.65 -2.23 -4.64
CA GLU A 60 10.44 -0.80 -4.49
C GLU A 60 9.11 -0.45 -5.17
N PHE A 61 8.29 0.31 -4.46
CA PHE A 61 7.03 0.84 -4.95
C PHE A 61 7.24 2.34 -5.13
N GLN A 62 7.30 2.78 -6.38
CA GLN A 62 7.47 4.18 -6.75
C GLN A 62 6.11 4.79 -7.05
N LEU A 63 5.92 6.04 -6.61
CA LEU A 63 4.71 6.83 -6.82
C LEU A 63 5.00 8.08 -7.67
N ASP A 64 6.07 8.03 -8.46
CA ASP A 64 6.73 9.18 -9.09
C ASP A 64 5.80 9.98 -10.03
N ASP A 65 4.74 9.36 -10.55
CA ASP A 65 3.78 9.98 -11.46
C ASP A 65 2.53 10.56 -10.75
N LEU A 66 2.47 10.58 -9.41
CA LEU A 66 1.33 11.12 -8.67
C LEU A 66 1.56 12.55 -8.18
N SER A 67 0.61 13.44 -8.47
CA SER A 67 0.57 14.76 -7.86
C SER A 67 0.19 14.72 -6.37
N ASN A 68 0.56 15.76 -5.62
CA ASN A 68 0.17 15.89 -4.19
C ASN A 68 -1.35 15.77 -3.98
N LYS A 69 -2.16 16.20 -4.95
CA LYS A 69 -3.62 16.05 -4.88
C LYS A 69 -4.07 14.60 -5.04
N GLU A 70 -3.43 13.84 -5.93
CA GLU A 70 -3.71 12.42 -6.11
C GLU A 70 -3.27 11.62 -4.90
N ILE A 71 -2.09 11.92 -4.35
CA ILE A 71 -1.61 11.35 -3.07
C ILE A 71 -2.63 11.63 -1.96
N LEU A 72 -3.05 12.90 -1.79
CA LEU A 72 -4.06 13.29 -0.80
C LEU A 72 -5.36 12.49 -0.95
N SER A 73 -5.83 12.29 -2.19
CA SER A 73 -7.07 11.56 -2.48
C SER A 73 -7.00 10.06 -2.13
N GLY A 74 -5.80 9.49 -2.08
CA GLY A 74 -5.54 8.11 -1.68
C GLY A 74 -5.74 7.84 -0.18
N PHE A 75 -5.72 8.89 0.66
CA PHE A 75 -6.00 8.78 2.10
C PHE A 75 -7.51 8.93 2.34
N ARG A 76 -8.22 7.80 2.43
CA ARG A 76 -9.69 7.77 2.61
C ARG A 76 -10.16 8.62 3.81
N GLU A 77 -9.42 8.57 4.91
CA GLU A 77 -9.70 9.28 6.14
C GLU A 77 -9.57 10.80 6.03
N PHE A 78 -8.91 11.32 4.99
CA PHE A 78 -8.80 12.75 4.75
C PHE A 78 -10.03 13.31 4.04
N LYS A 79 -10.75 12.49 3.27
CA LYS A 79 -11.89 12.90 2.43
C LYS A 79 -12.90 13.82 3.14
N PRO A 80 -13.31 13.58 4.40
CA PRO A 80 -14.27 14.45 5.09
C PRO A 80 -13.75 15.87 5.39
N PHE A 81 -12.44 16.10 5.34
CA PHE A 81 -11.79 17.36 5.75
C PHE A 81 -11.18 18.13 4.58
N ILE A 82 -11.17 17.54 3.37
CA ILE A 82 -10.69 18.21 2.16
C ILE A 82 -11.60 19.41 1.87
N GLY A 83 -10.99 20.58 1.63
CA GLY A 83 -11.71 21.83 1.37
C GLY A 83 -12.24 22.56 2.61
N ALA A 84 -12.14 21.97 3.80
CA ALA A 84 -12.51 22.60 5.07
C ALA A 84 -11.37 23.45 5.68
N CYS A 85 -10.19 23.47 5.04
CA CYS A 85 -9.08 24.31 5.47
C CYS A 85 -9.36 25.79 5.19
N LYS A 86 -8.77 26.68 6.00
CA LYS A 86 -8.83 28.13 5.78
C LYS A 86 -8.32 28.54 4.39
N PHE A 87 -7.27 27.88 3.90
CA PHE A 87 -6.67 28.15 2.59
C PHE A 87 -7.09 27.10 1.56
N ARG A 88 -7.48 27.57 0.36
CA ARG A 88 -7.88 26.69 -0.76
C ARG A 88 -6.73 25.84 -1.31
N ASN A 89 -5.50 26.30 -1.17
CA ASN A 89 -4.26 25.65 -1.61
C ASN A 89 -3.44 25.11 -0.45
N CYS A 90 -4.08 24.76 0.68
CA CYS A 90 -3.42 24.16 1.83
C CYS A 90 -2.71 22.85 1.42
N ALA A 91 -1.41 22.76 1.65
CA ALA A 91 -0.62 21.53 1.47
C ALA A 91 -0.71 20.60 2.69
N HIS A 92 -1.29 21.09 3.79
CA HIS A 92 -1.48 20.37 5.05
C HIS A 92 -0.16 20.05 5.76
N ILE A 93 0.81 20.97 5.70
CA ILE A 93 2.14 20.80 6.31
C ILE A 93 2.28 21.79 7.48
N ASN A 94 2.39 23.08 7.15
CA ASN A 94 2.70 24.15 8.10
C ASN A 94 1.59 25.21 8.19
N GLU A 95 0.51 25.06 7.41
CA GLU A 95 -0.56 26.04 7.34
C GLU A 95 -1.32 26.13 8.67
N PRO A 96 -1.65 27.35 9.12
CA PRO A 96 -2.51 27.55 10.29
C PRO A 96 -3.98 27.27 9.95
N ASN A 97 -4.74 26.76 10.92
CA ASN A 97 -6.16 26.37 10.77
C ASN A 97 -6.36 25.35 9.62
N CYS A 98 -5.58 24.28 9.68
CA CYS A 98 -5.65 23.18 8.74
C CYS A 98 -6.58 22.10 9.32
N ALA A 99 -7.72 21.88 8.65
CA ALA A 99 -8.72 20.90 9.08
C ALA A 99 -8.16 19.46 9.18
N ILE A 100 -7.16 19.12 8.37
CA ILE A 100 -6.46 17.81 8.47
C ILE A 100 -5.65 17.72 9.76
N LYS A 101 -4.90 18.78 10.12
CA LYS A 101 -4.11 18.80 11.36
C LYS A 101 -5.01 18.78 12.60
N GLU A 102 -6.09 19.54 12.60
CA GLU A 102 -7.11 19.51 13.66
C GLU A 102 -7.77 18.12 13.78
N ALA A 103 -8.00 17.44 12.66
CA ALA A 103 -8.50 16.07 12.65
C ALA A 103 -7.47 15.05 13.18
N VAL A 104 -6.17 15.30 13.00
CA VAL A 104 -5.10 14.51 13.62
C VAL A 104 -5.05 14.74 15.14
N GLU A 105 -5.07 16.00 15.56
CA GLU A 105 -5.04 16.39 16.98
C GLU A 105 -6.27 15.86 17.76
N SER A 106 -7.44 15.85 17.11
CA SER A 106 -8.67 15.28 17.68
C SER A 106 -8.79 13.75 17.56
N GLY A 107 -7.78 13.06 17.00
CA GLY A 107 -7.73 11.61 16.85
C GLY A 107 -8.64 11.02 15.76
N LYS A 108 -9.29 11.86 14.95
CA LYS A 108 -10.12 11.43 13.80
C LYS A 108 -9.25 10.89 12.66
N ILE A 109 -8.02 11.38 12.55
CA ILE A 109 -6.97 10.85 11.68
C ILE A 109 -5.85 10.31 12.56
N HIS A 110 -5.42 9.07 12.31
CA HIS A 110 -4.32 8.48 13.06
C HIS A 110 -2.99 9.16 12.71
N HIS A 111 -2.18 9.52 13.72
CA HIS A 111 -0.91 10.23 13.55
C HIS A 111 0.01 9.61 12.48
N LYS A 112 0.22 8.30 12.56
CA LYS A 112 1.03 7.54 11.59
C LYS A 112 0.56 7.67 10.14
N ARG A 113 -0.74 7.86 9.90
CA ARG A 113 -1.28 8.05 8.54
C ARG A 113 -0.93 9.43 8.01
N TYR A 114 -1.00 10.45 8.86
CA TYR A 114 -0.55 11.80 8.54
C TYR A 114 0.97 11.86 8.29
N GLU A 115 1.78 11.19 9.12
CA GLU A 115 3.22 11.08 8.89
C GLU A 115 3.56 10.43 7.54
N ASN A 116 2.88 9.32 7.20
CA ASN A 116 3.05 8.67 5.90
C ASN A 116 2.66 9.61 4.74
N TYR A 117 1.57 10.38 4.89
CA TYR A 117 1.20 11.38 3.89
C TYR A 117 2.32 12.41 3.68
N LEU A 118 2.87 12.96 4.77
CA LEU A 118 3.98 13.93 4.70
C LEU A 118 5.22 13.33 4.03
N GLN A 119 5.56 12.08 4.33
CA GLN A 119 6.67 11.37 3.68
C GLN A 119 6.46 11.23 2.18
N LEU A 120 5.24 10.94 1.72
CA LEU A 120 4.94 10.73 0.30
C LEU A 120 4.97 12.03 -0.52
N ILE A 121 4.57 13.17 0.05
CA ILE A 121 4.58 14.47 -0.66
C ILE A 121 5.91 15.22 -0.57
N SER A 122 6.85 14.70 0.23
CA SER A 122 8.19 15.28 0.43
C SER A 122 9.30 14.46 -0.25
N ALA A 123 8.94 13.32 -0.83
CA ALA A 123 9.80 12.48 -1.66
C ALA A 123 9.90 13.06 -3.07
#